data_AF-A0A948GAM1-F1
#
_entry.id   AF-A0A948GAM1-F1
#
_cell.length_a   1.000
_cell.length_b   1.000
_cell.length_c   1.000
_cell.angle_alpha   90.00
_cell.angle_beta   90.00
_cell.angle_gamma   90.00
#
_symmetry.space_group_name_H-M   'P 1'
#
loop_
_entity.id
_entity.type
_entity.pdbx_description
1 polymer ?
#
loop_
_entity_poly.entity_id
_entity_poly.type
_entity_poly.pdbx_seq_one_letter_code
_entity_poly.pdbx_strand_id
1 'polypeptide(L)'
;MKIITRTIAINNLKKYIGKDLRDLALKFKITTYETGKQNKGWKGLILERLAGLENNISKAPNGLSWELKSVSFHEVKGKLTPKETMAITMINQKELKETEFFDSHCWNKLKAIIFCAVQWNGKNSDDGKLIKVVSLDFSEDDDLIKEIKADYDFIRAKLVKKGFSALTGKDGKWIQARTKGTGGVNPRTGERRPITRAFYARKELVKKIFELAK
;
A
#
# COMPACT_ATOMS: atom_id res chain seq x y z
N MET A 1 13.82 -19.29 3.81
CA MET A 1 12.62 -18.46 3.54
C MET A 1 11.74 -19.23 2.56
N LYS A 2 10.50 -19.56 2.93
CA LYS A 2 9.60 -20.31 2.03
C LYS A 2 9.20 -19.38 0.87
N ILE A 3 9.59 -19.73 -0.35
CA ILE A 3 9.20 -18.96 -1.54
C ILE A 3 7.73 -19.29 -1.83
N ILE A 4 6.85 -18.29 -1.70
CA ILE A 4 5.44 -18.42 -2.04
C ILE A 4 5.22 -17.86 -3.44
N THR A 5 4.77 -18.73 -4.35
CA THR A 5 4.40 -18.30 -5.70
C THR A 5 3.14 -17.44 -5.66
N ARG A 6 2.98 -16.56 -6.63
CA ARG A 6 1.81 -15.67 -6.73
C ARG A 6 0.50 -16.46 -6.75
N THR A 7 0.44 -17.54 -7.53
CA THR A 7 -0.72 -18.42 -7.63
C THR A 7 -1.08 -19.05 -6.29
N ILE A 8 -0.09 -19.52 -5.53
CA ILE A 8 -0.31 -20.08 -4.18
C ILE A 8 -0.86 -19.00 -3.25
N ALA A 9 -0.27 -17.80 -3.24
CA ALA A 9 -0.73 -16.68 -2.41
C ALA A 9 -2.19 -16.31 -2.72
N ILE A 10 -2.55 -16.16 -4.00
CA ILE A 10 -3.93 -15.88 -4.43
C ILE A 10 -4.88 -16.98 -3.95
N ASN A 11 -4.53 -18.24 -4.19
CA ASN A 11 -5.37 -19.38 -3.81
C ASN A 11 -5.56 -19.49 -2.30
N ASN A 12 -4.53 -19.17 -1.52
CA ASN A 12 -4.65 -19.14 -0.06
C ASN A 12 -5.56 -18.00 0.39
N LEU A 13 -5.35 -16.77 -0.10
CA LEU A 13 -6.16 -15.60 0.27
C LEU A 13 -7.64 -15.78 -0.09
N LYS A 14 -7.95 -16.36 -1.26
CA LYS A 14 -9.33 -16.59 -1.71
C LYS A 14 -10.15 -17.47 -0.75
N LYS A 15 -9.51 -18.39 0.01
CA LYS A 15 -10.18 -19.23 1.04
C LYS A 15 -10.76 -18.41 2.20
N TYR A 16 -10.28 -17.18 2.39
CA TYR A 16 -10.66 -16.31 3.51
C TYR A 16 -11.61 -15.18 3.09
N ILE A 17 -12.08 -15.15 1.84
CA ILE A 17 -13.11 -14.20 1.41
C ILE A 17 -14.37 -14.40 2.28
N GLY A 18 -14.94 -13.29 2.76
CA GLY A 18 -16.07 -13.23 3.67
C GLY A 18 -15.73 -13.48 5.14
N LYS A 19 -14.49 -13.87 5.48
CA LYS A 19 -14.07 -14.12 6.86
C LYS A 19 -13.62 -12.84 7.55
N ASP A 20 -13.87 -12.76 8.86
CA ASP A 20 -13.41 -11.68 9.73
C ASP A 20 -11.88 -11.74 9.89
N LEU A 21 -11.19 -10.69 9.43
CA LEU A 21 -9.73 -10.63 9.51
C LEU A 21 -9.24 -10.36 10.94
N ARG A 22 -10.03 -9.73 11.81
CA ARG A 22 -9.62 -9.47 13.19
C ARG A 22 -9.56 -10.77 13.99
N ASP A 23 -10.57 -11.61 13.87
CA ASP A 23 -10.59 -12.93 14.50
C ASP A 23 -9.38 -13.77 14.06
N LEU A 24 -9.08 -13.73 12.77
CA LEU A 24 -7.89 -14.38 12.23
C LEU A 24 -6.60 -13.75 12.77
N ALA A 25 -6.50 -12.42 12.83
CA ALA A 25 -5.34 -11.72 13.38
C ALA A 25 -5.07 -12.14 14.84
N LEU A 26 -6.10 -12.21 15.67
CA LEU A 26 -5.99 -12.65 17.06
C LEU A 26 -5.52 -14.12 17.17
N LYS A 27 -6.06 -15.02 16.33
CA LYS A 27 -5.62 -16.42 16.27
C LYS A 27 -4.15 -16.55 15.85
N PHE A 28 -3.68 -15.67 14.97
CA PHE A 28 -2.28 -15.60 14.52
C PHE A 28 -1.38 -14.76 15.46
N LYS A 29 -1.88 -14.33 16.63
CA LYS A 29 -1.16 -13.50 17.60
C LYS A 29 -0.65 -12.18 17.02
N ILE A 30 -1.39 -11.59 16.07
CA ILE A 30 -1.11 -10.27 15.51
C ILE A 30 -1.82 -9.20 16.34
N THR A 31 -1.03 -8.25 16.86
CA THR A 31 -1.54 -7.11 17.64
C THR A 31 -2.39 -6.19 16.77
N THR A 32 -3.69 -6.12 17.06
CA THR A 32 -4.64 -5.21 16.39
C THR A 32 -4.78 -3.87 17.13
N TYR A 33 -4.52 -3.86 18.43
CA TYR A 33 -4.51 -2.67 19.29
C TYR A 33 -3.34 -2.72 20.26
N GLU A 34 -2.74 -1.57 20.53
CA GLU A 34 -1.65 -1.40 21.48
C GLU A 34 -1.88 -0.09 22.25
N THR A 35 -1.91 -0.15 23.58
CA THR A 35 -2.08 1.05 24.45
C THR A 35 -3.30 1.93 24.09
N GLY A 36 -4.44 1.30 23.77
CA GLY A 36 -5.67 2.01 23.39
C GLY A 36 -5.66 2.63 21.99
N LYS A 37 -4.58 2.44 21.20
CA LYS A 37 -4.48 2.87 19.81
C LYS A 37 -4.49 1.68 18.88
N GLN A 38 -5.22 1.79 17.78
CA GLN A 38 -5.22 0.74 16.77
C GLN A 38 -3.86 0.66 16.07
N ASN A 39 -3.34 -0.55 15.92
CA ASN A 39 -2.21 -0.82 15.03
C ASN A 39 -2.65 -0.72 13.57
N LYS A 40 -2.39 0.40 12.90
CA LYS A 40 -2.83 0.63 11.52
C LYS A 40 -2.35 -0.42 10.50
N GLY A 41 -1.28 -1.16 10.81
CA GLY A 41 -0.70 -2.18 9.93
C GLY A 41 -1.29 -3.58 10.06
N TRP A 42 -2.13 -3.85 11.06
CA TRP A 42 -2.54 -5.24 11.40
C TRP A 42 -3.20 -5.98 10.23
N LYS A 43 -3.99 -5.28 9.40
CA LYS A 43 -4.68 -5.86 8.22
C LYS A 43 -3.69 -6.39 7.19
N GLY A 44 -2.60 -5.67 6.95
CA GLY A 44 -1.54 -6.12 6.05
C GLY A 44 -0.83 -7.34 6.60
N LEU A 45 -0.50 -7.31 7.91
CA LEU A 45 0.20 -8.39 8.58
C LEU A 45 -0.58 -9.71 8.53
N ILE A 46 -1.90 -9.68 8.81
CA ILE A 46 -2.70 -10.90 8.74
C ILE A 46 -2.82 -11.40 7.30
N LEU A 47 -3.00 -10.53 6.31
CA LEU A 47 -3.08 -10.94 4.91
C LEU A 47 -1.77 -11.59 4.42
N GLU A 48 -0.61 -11.12 4.87
CA GLU A 48 0.67 -11.79 4.59
C GLU A 48 0.68 -13.22 5.15
N ARG A 49 0.26 -13.42 6.41
CA ARG A 49 0.15 -14.77 7.00
C ARG A 49 -0.82 -15.65 6.24
N LEU A 50 -1.98 -15.12 5.87
CA LEU A 50 -2.99 -15.84 5.10
C LEU A 50 -2.52 -16.18 3.68
N ALA A 51 -1.65 -15.37 3.07
CA ALA A 51 -1.01 -15.68 1.79
C ALA A 51 0.02 -16.82 1.92
N GLY A 52 0.48 -17.12 3.13
CA GLY A 52 1.52 -18.12 3.43
C GLY A 52 2.91 -17.53 3.66
N LEU A 53 3.00 -16.21 3.83
CA LEU A 53 4.24 -15.50 4.10
C LEU A 53 4.51 -15.38 5.60
N GLU A 54 5.77 -15.15 5.96
CA GLU A 54 6.15 -14.67 7.29
C GLU A 54 6.19 -13.14 7.28
N ASN A 55 5.69 -12.52 8.35
CA ASN A 55 5.77 -11.07 8.49
C ASN A 55 7.23 -10.64 8.65
N ASN A 56 7.64 -9.64 7.88
CA ASN A 56 8.97 -9.07 7.96
C ASN A 56 8.93 -7.58 7.59
N ILE A 57 10.06 -6.89 7.75
CA ILE A 57 10.21 -5.45 7.48
C ILE A 57 10.92 -5.15 6.16
N SER A 58 11.04 -6.14 5.26
CA SER A 58 11.77 -6.01 4.01
C SER A 58 11.14 -4.96 3.08
N LYS A 59 12.01 -4.21 2.39
CA LYS A 59 11.59 -3.31 1.31
C LYS A 59 11.29 -4.05 0.00
N ALA A 60 11.83 -5.27 -0.15
CA ALA A 60 11.62 -6.08 -1.35
C ALA A 60 10.13 -6.42 -1.53
N PRO A 61 9.69 -6.75 -2.75
CA PRO A 61 8.35 -7.29 -2.95
C PRO A 61 8.09 -8.52 -2.07
N ASN A 62 6.83 -8.75 -1.69
CA ASN A 62 6.46 -9.84 -0.79
C ASN A 62 6.88 -11.22 -1.33
N GLY A 63 6.72 -11.46 -2.63
CA GLY A 63 7.32 -12.58 -3.34
C GLY A 63 8.45 -12.15 -4.26
N LEU A 64 9.06 -13.08 -4.99
CA LEU A 64 10.15 -12.76 -5.94
C LEU A 64 9.73 -11.76 -7.04
N SER A 65 8.44 -11.73 -7.39
CA SER A 65 7.92 -10.96 -8.53
C SER A 65 6.59 -10.23 -8.28
N TRP A 66 6.10 -10.19 -7.04
CA TRP A 66 4.77 -9.65 -6.75
C TRP A 66 4.68 -8.97 -5.38
N GLU A 67 3.77 -8.01 -5.26
CA GLU A 67 3.49 -7.26 -4.04
C GLU A 67 2.08 -7.54 -3.51
N LEU A 68 1.94 -7.74 -2.19
CA LEU A 68 0.65 -7.80 -1.52
C LEU A 68 0.25 -6.40 -1.04
N LYS A 69 -0.92 -5.94 -1.46
CA LYS A 69 -1.48 -4.67 -1.00
C LYS A 69 -2.92 -4.86 -0.55
N SER A 70 -3.33 -4.06 0.43
CA SER A 70 -4.72 -4.01 0.89
C SER A 70 -5.17 -2.59 1.14
N VAL A 71 -6.46 -2.35 0.91
CA VAL A 71 -7.12 -1.07 1.16
C VAL A 71 -8.49 -1.34 1.78
N SER A 72 -8.91 -0.48 2.70
CA SER A 72 -10.27 -0.53 3.23
C SER A 72 -11.27 0.02 2.21
N PHE A 73 -12.35 -0.70 1.94
CA PHE A 73 -13.44 -0.32 1.03
C PHE A 73 -14.77 -0.21 1.78
N HIS A 74 -15.64 0.67 1.29
CA HIS A 74 -17.02 0.81 1.76
C HIS A 74 -17.95 0.89 0.56
N GLU A 75 -19.24 0.70 0.79
CA GLU A 75 -20.24 0.80 -0.26
C GLU A 75 -20.77 2.23 -0.38
N VAL A 76 -20.83 2.75 -1.60
CA VAL A 76 -21.42 4.04 -1.93
C VAL A 76 -22.36 3.84 -3.09
N LYS A 77 -23.68 4.02 -2.86
CA LYS A 77 -24.72 3.86 -3.89
C LYS A 77 -24.60 2.52 -4.65
N GLY A 78 -24.44 1.42 -3.91
CA GLY A 78 -24.31 0.07 -4.50
C GLY A 78 -22.93 -0.26 -5.07
N LYS A 79 -21.93 0.64 -4.94
CA LYS A 79 -20.60 0.47 -5.54
C LYS A 79 -19.50 0.41 -4.48
N LEU A 80 -18.69 -0.64 -4.54
CA LEU A 80 -17.51 -0.80 -3.71
C LEU A 80 -16.48 0.30 -4.02
N THR A 81 -16.21 1.16 -3.04
CA THR A 81 -15.43 2.39 -3.19
C THR A 81 -14.28 2.44 -2.18
N PRO A 82 -13.03 2.77 -2.59
CA PRO A 82 -11.91 2.81 -1.67
C PRO A 82 -12.09 3.93 -0.63
N LYS A 83 -11.93 3.59 0.65
CA LYS A 83 -12.04 4.52 1.77
C LYS A 83 -10.81 5.42 1.89
N GLU A 84 -9.64 4.90 1.50
CA GLU A 84 -8.33 5.51 1.70
C GLU A 84 -7.42 5.37 0.48
N THR A 85 -6.35 6.16 0.47
CA THR A 85 -5.23 6.04 -0.48
C THR A 85 -4.34 4.87 -0.10
N MET A 86 -3.72 4.20 -1.07
CA MET A 86 -2.83 3.07 -0.81
C MET A 86 -1.38 3.52 -0.73
N ALA A 87 -0.65 3.16 0.32
CA ALA A 87 0.81 3.38 0.34
C ALA A 87 1.52 2.41 -0.63
N ILE A 88 2.36 2.93 -1.51
CA ILE A 88 3.15 2.15 -2.46
C ILE A 88 4.51 1.80 -1.82
N THR A 89 5.34 2.82 -1.59
CA THR A 89 6.68 2.71 -0.98
C THR A 89 7.14 4.05 -0.38
N MET A 90 8.10 4.03 0.54
CA MET A 90 8.72 5.24 1.09
C MET A 90 9.52 5.98 0.01
N ILE A 91 9.58 7.31 0.08
CA ILE A 91 10.43 8.12 -0.81
C ILE A 91 11.80 8.27 -0.15
N ASN A 92 12.83 7.71 -0.77
CA ASN A 92 14.22 8.03 -0.50
C ASN A 92 14.65 9.14 -1.46
N GLN A 93 15.21 10.22 -0.92
CA GLN A 93 15.62 11.39 -1.71
C GLN A 93 16.74 11.08 -2.70
N LYS A 94 17.70 10.23 -2.31
CA LYS A 94 18.81 9.87 -3.18
C LYS A 94 18.31 9.00 -4.33
N GLU A 95 17.62 7.91 -4.00
CA GLU A 95 17.05 6.98 -4.99
C GLU A 95 16.11 7.70 -5.97
N LEU A 96 15.22 8.58 -5.49
CA LEU A 96 14.29 9.31 -6.37
C LEU A 96 15.02 10.25 -7.34
N LYS A 97 16.18 10.81 -6.96
CA LYS A 97 16.97 11.63 -7.88
C LYS A 97 17.67 10.79 -8.94
N GLU A 98 18.12 9.59 -8.58
CA GLU A 98 19.00 8.76 -9.39
C GLU A 98 18.25 7.75 -10.27
N THR A 99 17.02 7.36 -9.93
CA THR A 99 16.27 6.31 -10.63
C THR A 99 15.21 6.86 -11.57
N GLU A 100 15.13 6.28 -12.77
CA GLU A 100 13.97 6.46 -13.64
C GLU A 100 12.78 5.62 -13.13
N PHE A 101 11.58 5.93 -13.62
CA PHE A 101 10.37 5.28 -13.12
C PHE A 101 10.42 3.75 -13.22
N PHE A 102 10.80 3.19 -14.38
CA PHE A 102 10.83 1.75 -14.60
C PHE A 102 11.97 1.02 -13.88
N ASP A 103 12.98 1.74 -13.40
CA ASP A 103 14.02 1.17 -12.52
C ASP A 103 13.70 1.39 -11.03
N SER A 104 12.64 2.14 -10.72
CA SER A 104 12.36 2.57 -9.36
C SER A 104 11.72 1.48 -8.49
N HIS A 105 11.90 1.60 -7.17
CA HIS A 105 11.11 0.84 -6.20
C HIS A 105 9.60 1.12 -6.30
N CYS A 106 9.19 2.27 -6.81
CA CYS A 106 7.78 2.59 -7.03
C CYS A 106 7.18 1.64 -8.07
N TRP A 107 7.83 1.51 -9.23
CA TRP A 107 7.41 0.60 -10.29
C TRP A 107 7.48 -0.86 -9.85
N ASN A 108 8.56 -1.28 -9.19
CA ASN A 108 8.69 -2.65 -8.69
C ASN A 108 7.56 -3.06 -7.73
N LYS A 109 6.94 -2.11 -7.03
CA LYS A 109 5.80 -2.34 -6.13
C LYS A 109 4.45 -2.25 -6.83
N LEU A 110 4.39 -1.74 -8.06
CA LEU A 110 3.17 -1.57 -8.84
C LEU A 110 3.02 -2.60 -9.97
N LYS A 111 4.12 -3.05 -10.59
CA LYS A 111 4.08 -3.83 -11.83
C LYS A 111 3.32 -5.17 -11.74
N ALA A 112 3.29 -5.78 -10.56
CA ALA A 112 2.60 -7.04 -10.32
C ALA A 112 2.05 -7.08 -8.89
N ILE A 113 0.73 -6.95 -8.74
CA ILE A 113 0.06 -6.79 -7.45
C ILE A 113 -0.91 -7.95 -7.21
N ILE A 114 -0.94 -8.46 -5.99
CA ILE A 114 -2.11 -9.11 -5.40
C ILE A 114 -2.79 -8.08 -4.50
N PHE A 115 -4.04 -7.79 -4.77
CA PHE A 115 -4.75 -6.69 -4.15
C PHE A 115 -6.01 -7.16 -3.41
N CYS A 116 -6.07 -6.85 -2.12
CA CYS A 116 -7.14 -7.26 -1.22
C CYS A 116 -8.04 -6.08 -0.82
N ALA A 117 -9.32 -6.14 -1.15
CA ALA A 117 -10.31 -5.23 -0.58
C ALA A 117 -10.76 -5.74 0.79
N VAL A 118 -10.59 -4.91 1.81
CA VAL A 118 -11.02 -5.21 3.18
C VAL A 118 -12.21 -4.32 3.52
N GLN A 119 -13.23 -4.87 4.18
CA GLN A 119 -14.40 -4.10 4.58
C GLN A 119 -14.03 -3.00 5.57
N TRP A 120 -14.58 -1.83 5.33
CA TRP A 120 -14.65 -0.74 6.29
C TRP A 120 -16.05 -0.70 6.89
N ASN A 121 -16.13 -0.99 8.19
CA ASN A 121 -17.36 -1.08 8.99
C ASN A 121 -17.33 -0.08 10.17
N GLY A 122 -16.67 1.06 9.97
CA GLY A 122 -16.64 2.14 10.95
C GLY A 122 -15.27 2.38 11.56
N LYS A 123 -15.26 3.18 12.64
CA LYS A 123 -14.05 3.58 13.34
C LYS A 123 -13.37 2.33 13.91
N ASN A 124 -12.09 2.19 13.62
CA ASN A 124 -11.24 1.05 13.97
C ASN A 124 -11.54 -0.29 13.27
N SER A 125 -12.52 -0.37 12.39
CA SER A 125 -12.79 -1.56 11.58
C SER A 125 -12.78 -2.90 12.35
N ASP A 126 -13.55 -2.97 13.43
CA ASP A 126 -13.45 -4.02 14.45
C ASP A 126 -13.84 -5.43 13.94
N ASP A 127 -14.58 -5.55 12.84
CA ASP A 127 -15.03 -6.81 12.22
C ASP A 127 -14.70 -6.88 10.71
N GLY A 128 -13.60 -6.25 10.29
CA GLY A 128 -13.28 -6.03 8.87
C GLY A 128 -13.08 -7.33 8.08
N LYS A 129 -14.05 -7.68 7.22
CA LYS A 129 -14.00 -8.87 6.37
C LYS A 129 -13.12 -8.70 5.13
N LEU A 130 -12.49 -9.77 4.68
CA LEU A 130 -11.88 -9.80 3.34
C LEU A 130 -13.00 -9.87 2.29
N ILE A 131 -13.19 -8.82 1.50
CA ILE A 131 -14.29 -8.73 0.52
C ILE A 131 -13.90 -9.41 -0.78
N LYS A 132 -12.72 -9.10 -1.31
CA LYS A 132 -12.28 -9.57 -2.63
C LYS A 132 -10.75 -9.61 -2.70
N VAL A 133 -10.25 -10.58 -3.44
CA VAL A 133 -8.84 -10.75 -3.80
C VAL A 133 -8.76 -10.71 -5.31
N VAL A 134 -8.02 -9.76 -5.84
CA VAL A 134 -7.78 -9.60 -7.28
C VAL A 134 -6.28 -9.57 -7.55
N SER A 135 -5.90 -9.83 -8.79
CA SER A 135 -4.50 -9.73 -9.23
C SER A 135 -4.40 -8.93 -10.52
N LEU A 136 -3.35 -8.12 -10.62
CA LEU A 136 -3.10 -7.28 -11.78
C LEU A 136 -1.61 -7.26 -12.09
N ASP A 137 -1.29 -7.37 -13.37
CA ASP A 137 0.02 -7.09 -13.93
C ASP A 137 -0.11 -5.92 -14.88
N PHE A 138 0.83 -4.99 -14.79
CA PHE A 138 0.92 -3.85 -15.67
C PHE A 138 2.07 -4.04 -16.66
N SER A 139 1.83 -3.62 -17.89
CA SER A 139 2.87 -3.45 -18.91
C SER A 139 3.43 -2.02 -18.84
N GLU A 140 4.68 -1.85 -19.25
CA GLU A 140 5.29 -0.52 -19.39
C GLU A 140 4.58 0.34 -20.45
N ASP A 141 3.95 -0.32 -21.44
CA ASP A 141 3.23 0.32 -22.53
C ASP A 141 1.78 0.72 -22.19
N ASP A 142 1.27 0.33 -21.03
CA ASP A 142 -0.09 0.66 -20.60
C ASP A 142 -0.25 2.18 -20.47
N ASP A 143 -1.31 2.76 -21.04
CA ASP A 143 -1.55 4.20 -21.01
C ASP A 143 -1.64 4.74 -19.57
N LEU A 144 -2.28 4.00 -18.68
CA LEU A 144 -2.33 4.34 -17.25
C LEU A 144 -0.93 4.38 -16.62
N ILE A 145 -0.03 3.49 -17.03
CA ILE A 145 1.34 3.46 -16.52
C ILE A 145 2.16 4.63 -17.04
N LYS A 146 1.98 5.03 -18.30
CA LYS A 146 2.58 6.26 -18.84
C LYS A 146 2.14 7.49 -18.06
N GLU A 147 0.87 7.57 -17.65
CA GLU A 147 0.38 8.65 -16.78
C GLU A 147 0.98 8.59 -15.36
N ILE A 148 1.14 7.39 -14.78
CA ILE A 148 1.79 7.22 -13.46
C ILE A 148 3.28 7.59 -13.54
N LYS A 149 3.95 7.25 -14.64
CA LYS A 149 5.33 7.67 -14.92
C LYS A 149 5.43 9.20 -14.94
N ALA A 150 4.50 9.89 -15.62
CA ALA A 150 4.48 11.35 -15.65
C ALA A 150 4.34 11.96 -14.25
N ASP A 151 3.53 11.37 -13.37
CA ASP A 151 3.45 11.81 -11.97
C ASP A 151 4.76 11.59 -11.20
N TYR A 152 5.39 10.43 -11.39
CA TYR A 152 6.69 10.12 -10.78
C TYR A 152 7.74 11.14 -11.21
N ASP A 153 7.84 11.39 -12.52
CA ASP A 153 8.79 12.32 -13.11
C ASP A 153 8.52 13.77 -12.64
N PHE A 154 7.25 14.17 -12.52
CA PHE A 154 6.87 15.45 -11.91
C PHE A 154 7.34 15.57 -10.46
N ILE A 155 7.11 14.55 -9.64
CA ILE A 155 7.52 14.52 -8.22
C ILE A 155 9.05 14.53 -8.12
N ARG A 156 9.75 13.77 -8.96
CA ARG A 156 11.22 13.73 -9.08
C ARG A 156 11.79 15.09 -9.45
N ALA A 157 11.28 15.71 -10.50
CA ALA A 157 11.71 17.04 -10.95
C ALA A 157 11.49 18.10 -9.87
N LYS A 158 10.36 18.04 -9.15
CA LYS A 158 10.07 18.93 -8.03
C LYS A 158 11.03 18.74 -6.87
N LEU A 159 11.38 17.49 -6.52
CA LEU A 159 12.42 17.19 -5.53
C LEU A 159 13.77 17.80 -5.93
N VAL A 160 14.20 17.59 -7.18
CA VAL A 160 15.48 18.11 -7.68
C VAL A 160 15.52 19.64 -7.63
N LYS A 161 14.45 20.30 -8.08
CA LYS A 161 14.39 21.76 -8.21
C LYS A 161 14.12 22.49 -6.89
N LYS A 162 13.28 21.94 -6.01
CA LYS A 162 12.73 22.65 -4.83
C LYS A 162 13.01 21.97 -3.50
N GLY A 163 13.65 20.80 -3.52
CA GLY A 163 13.96 20.03 -2.31
C GLY A 163 12.77 19.24 -1.76
N PHE A 164 13.06 18.37 -0.79
CA PHE A 164 12.12 17.36 -0.28
C PHE A 164 10.96 17.93 0.54
N SER A 165 11.19 19.06 1.20
CA SER A 165 10.16 19.78 1.97
C SER A 165 9.03 20.27 1.06
N ALA A 166 9.33 20.60 -0.19
CA ALA A 166 8.38 21.12 -1.17
C ALA A 166 7.41 20.06 -1.73
N LEU A 167 7.70 18.77 -1.57
CA LEU A 167 6.79 17.70 -1.99
C LEU A 167 5.49 17.75 -1.17
N THR A 168 4.34 17.45 -1.76
CA THR A 168 3.04 17.52 -1.06
C THR A 168 2.08 16.44 -1.55
N GLY A 169 1.02 16.21 -0.76
CA GLY A 169 -0.09 15.35 -1.19
C GLY A 169 -0.90 15.91 -2.35
N LYS A 170 -0.64 17.14 -2.81
CA LYS A 170 -1.27 17.68 -4.02
C LYS A 170 -0.54 17.26 -5.30
N ASP A 171 0.67 16.72 -5.18
CA ASP A 171 1.48 16.33 -6.34
C ASP A 171 0.90 15.10 -7.04
N GLY A 172 0.96 15.08 -8.37
CA GLY A 172 0.52 14.00 -9.26
C GLY A 172 -1.00 13.74 -9.31
N LYS A 173 -1.45 13.13 -10.41
CA LYS A 173 -2.85 12.80 -10.74
C LYS A 173 -3.29 11.43 -10.20
N TRP A 174 -2.42 10.43 -10.25
CA TRP A 174 -2.63 9.03 -9.87
C TRP A 174 -1.80 8.64 -8.65
N ILE A 175 -0.53 9.05 -8.61
CA ILE A 175 0.33 8.87 -7.43
C ILE A 175 0.70 10.22 -6.82
N GLN A 176 0.98 10.24 -5.51
CA GLN A 176 1.23 11.46 -4.75
C GLN A 176 2.27 11.27 -3.64
N ALA A 177 2.93 12.35 -3.23
CA ALA A 177 3.94 12.35 -2.17
C ALA A 177 3.38 12.81 -0.82
N ARG A 178 2.89 11.89 0.01
CA ARG A 178 2.31 12.20 1.33
C ARG A 178 3.28 11.95 2.47
N THR A 179 3.14 12.70 3.56
CA THR A 179 3.83 12.44 4.82
C THR A 179 3.43 11.08 5.37
N LYS A 180 4.41 10.28 5.81
CA LYS A 180 4.18 8.96 6.41
C LYS A 180 5.14 8.75 7.58
N GLY A 181 4.60 8.51 8.77
CA GLY A 181 5.37 8.34 10.01
C GLY A 181 4.70 9.08 11.17
N THR A 182 5.25 8.95 12.37
CA THR A 182 4.68 9.55 13.60
C THR A 182 4.68 11.08 13.56
N GLY A 183 5.66 11.70 12.90
CA GLY A 183 5.83 13.15 12.86
C GLY A 183 5.98 13.78 14.26
N GLY A 184 5.94 15.10 14.32
CA GLY A 184 5.96 15.85 15.58
C GLY A 184 7.33 15.88 16.29
N VAL A 185 7.31 16.23 17.57
CA VAL A 185 8.50 16.29 18.44
C VAL A 185 8.68 14.96 19.16
N ASN A 186 9.91 14.49 19.29
CA ASN A 186 10.22 13.32 20.09
C ASN A 186 10.12 13.70 21.58
N PRO A 187 9.19 13.11 22.35
CA PRO A 187 9.01 13.48 23.76
C PRO A 187 10.21 13.15 24.65
N ARG A 188 11.12 12.25 24.21
CA ARG A 188 12.33 11.91 24.95
C ARG A 188 13.49 12.86 24.70
N THR A 189 13.59 13.42 23.50
CA THR A 189 14.74 14.26 23.10
C THR A 189 14.38 15.73 22.93
N GLY A 190 13.09 16.09 22.86
CA GLY A 190 12.64 17.45 22.55
C GLY A 190 12.85 17.87 21.08
N GLU A 191 13.45 17.01 20.25
CA GLU A 191 13.78 17.34 18.87
C GLU A 191 12.64 17.02 17.90
N ARG A 192 12.50 17.84 16.86
CA ARG A 192 11.54 17.59 15.78
C ARG A 192 11.95 16.36 14.99
N ARG A 193 11.05 15.37 14.89
CA ARG A 193 11.28 14.18 14.08
C ARG A 193 11.41 14.55 12.60
N PRO A 194 12.30 13.88 11.84
CA PRO A 194 12.41 14.10 10.40
C PRO A 194 11.06 13.91 9.70
N ILE A 195 10.75 14.80 8.77
CA ILE A 195 9.60 14.62 7.90
C ILE A 195 9.96 13.49 6.93
N THR A 196 9.17 12.43 6.95
CA THR A 196 9.28 11.30 6.02
C THR A 196 8.09 11.27 5.09
N ARG A 197 8.29 10.85 3.84
CA ARG A 197 7.24 10.79 2.81
C ARG A 197 7.21 9.41 2.15
N ALA A 198 6.06 9.07 1.59
CA ALA A 198 5.85 7.90 0.76
C ALA A 198 5.07 8.25 -0.49
N PHE A 199 5.27 7.47 -1.55
CA PHE A 199 4.37 7.42 -2.67
C PHE A 199 3.07 6.74 -2.22
N TYR A 200 1.95 7.38 -2.52
CA TYR A 200 0.62 6.82 -2.35
C TYR A 200 -0.10 6.80 -3.69
N ALA A 201 -0.78 5.69 -3.99
CA ALA A 201 -1.81 5.67 -5.02
C ALA A 201 -3.06 6.39 -4.49
N ARG A 202 -3.56 7.33 -5.28
CA ARG A 202 -4.83 8.01 -5.00
C ARG A 202 -5.99 7.03 -5.10
N LYS A 203 -7.15 7.42 -4.56
CA LYS A 203 -8.34 6.56 -4.54
C LYS A 203 -8.79 6.18 -5.94
N GLU A 204 -8.63 7.11 -6.88
CA GLU A 204 -8.94 6.95 -8.30
C GLU A 204 -8.07 5.86 -8.92
N LEU A 205 -6.76 5.85 -8.62
CA LEU A 205 -5.87 4.77 -9.05
C LEU A 205 -6.23 3.43 -8.39
N VAL A 206 -6.52 3.41 -7.09
CA VAL A 206 -6.95 2.20 -6.39
C VAL A 206 -8.22 1.61 -7.01
N LYS A 207 -9.18 2.48 -7.34
CA LYS A 207 -10.42 2.09 -8.02
C LYS A 207 -10.11 1.51 -9.41
N LYS A 208 -9.23 2.17 -10.19
CA LYS A 208 -8.82 1.69 -11.52
C LYS A 208 -8.11 0.33 -11.47
N ILE A 209 -7.19 0.13 -10.53
CA ILE A 209 -6.55 -1.17 -10.30
C ILE A 209 -7.64 -2.25 -10.07
N PHE A 210 -8.64 -1.95 -9.26
CA PHE A 210 -9.73 -2.89 -8.97
C PHE A 210 -10.65 -3.18 -10.16
N GLU A 211 -10.86 -2.19 -11.03
CA GLU A 211 -11.66 -2.31 -12.26
C GLU A 211 -10.92 -3.12 -13.34
N LEU A 212 -9.60 -2.97 -13.43
CA LEU A 212 -8.76 -3.66 -14.41
C LEU A 212 -8.40 -5.09 -13.97
N ALA A 213 -8.33 -5.32 -12.66
CA ALA A 213 -7.93 -6.61 -12.12
C ALA A 213 -9.02 -7.67 -12.32
N LYS A 214 -8.60 -8.85 -12.78
CA LYS A 214 -9.45 -10.03 -12.99
C LYS A 214 -9.69 -10.77 -11.68
#